data_AF-A0A957KLV6-F1
#
_entry.id   AF-A0A957KLV6-F1
#
_cell.length_a   1.000
_cell.length_b   1.000
_cell.length_c   1.000
_cell.angle_alpha   90.00
_cell.angle_beta   90.00
_cell.angle_gamma   90.00
#
_symmetry.space_group_name_H-M   'P 1'
#
loop_
_entity.id
_entity.type
_entity.pdbx_description
1 polymer ?
#
loop_
_entity_poly.entity_id
_entity_poly.type
_entity_poly.pdbx_seq_one_letter_code
_entity_poly.pdbx_strand_id
1 'polypeptide(L)'
;MIIDSHVYCFPPLDSPAGHPSSAAHLRWLQAAHAAHHQPAYRLPDRQPASSQPLSPAGYDPLGDLPDRQFRLDRAGGRVLWTVDGSDYTKQFLPPNLPDMAYSAGNLIAEMDYAGVDAALLHTDPMLGRDAAFLARCISQFPDRLRAMAPVDEWRIRAETDAVIAELMTSIQVHRLHAIKFIPQLAYLSSPEPWDDGYFRPFWEAAIALDVPIFLTLGTGPASLSGAATAAQQRQGYLEELAILERWIKRYPG
;
A
#
# COMPACT_ATOMS: atom_id res chain seq x y z
N MET A 1 -21.23 16.85 8.25
CA MET A 1 -19.97 16.16 8.52
C MET A 1 -19.66 15.26 7.33
N ILE A 2 -18.61 15.58 6.59
CA ILE A 2 -18.07 14.81 5.47
C ILE A 2 -16.81 14.12 5.96
N ILE A 3 -16.75 12.81 5.79
CA ILE A 3 -15.57 12.00 6.13
C ILE A 3 -14.99 11.44 4.84
N ASP A 4 -13.71 11.70 4.60
CA ASP A 4 -12.97 11.01 3.55
C ASP A 4 -12.39 9.71 4.11
N SER A 5 -12.90 8.58 3.64
CA SER A 5 -12.48 7.27 4.10
C SER A 5 -11.25 6.74 3.39
N HIS A 6 -10.64 7.45 2.43
CA HIS A 6 -9.50 6.96 1.64
C HIS A 6 -8.50 8.06 1.29
N VAL A 7 -7.67 8.42 2.26
CA VAL A 7 -6.55 9.36 2.10
C VAL A 7 -5.24 8.73 2.54
N TYR A 8 -4.12 9.35 2.18
CA TYR A 8 -2.79 8.92 2.60
C TYR A 8 -2.02 10.10 3.18
N CYS A 9 -1.04 9.79 4.03
CA CYS A 9 0.10 10.65 4.32
C CYS A 9 1.36 9.77 4.22
N PHE A 10 2.45 10.34 3.72
CA PHE A 10 3.70 9.61 3.57
C PHE A 10 4.92 10.53 3.66
N PRO A 11 6.04 10.05 4.23
CA PRO A 11 7.32 10.75 4.18
C PRO A 11 7.88 10.75 2.74
N PRO A 12 9.01 11.42 2.46
CA PRO A 12 9.66 11.34 1.15
C PRO A 12 9.81 9.90 0.66
N LEU A 13 9.47 9.64 -0.60
CA LEU A 13 9.40 8.29 -1.17
C LEU A 13 10.75 7.58 -1.33
N ASP A 14 11.87 8.29 -1.16
CA ASP A 14 13.22 7.73 -1.08
C ASP A 14 13.76 7.71 0.35
N SER A 15 12.91 7.97 1.36
CA SER A 15 13.21 7.64 2.75
C SER A 15 12.92 6.15 3.02
N PRO A 16 13.39 5.58 4.14
CA PRO A 16 13.05 4.21 4.51
C PRO A 16 11.54 4.00 4.76
N ALA A 17 10.81 5.01 5.25
CA ALA A 17 9.36 4.95 5.47
C ALA A 17 8.86 3.68 6.22
N GLY A 18 9.63 3.18 7.19
CA GLY A 18 9.32 1.95 7.95
C GLY A 18 9.95 0.67 7.36
N HIS A 19 10.51 0.73 6.17
CA HIS A 19 11.33 -0.35 5.59
C HIS A 19 12.75 -0.36 6.16
N PRO A 20 13.50 -1.48 6.01
CA PRO A 20 14.89 -1.57 6.49
C PRO A 20 15.85 -0.56 5.86
N SER A 21 15.53 -0.04 4.67
CA SER A 21 16.31 0.99 3.98
C SER A 21 15.47 1.70 2.92
N SER A 22 15.94 2.86 2.45
CA SER A 22 15.39 3.56 1.29
C SER A 22 15.37 2.68 0.02
N ALA A 23 16.40 1.86 -0.18
CA ALA A 23 16.47 0.96 -1.32
C ALA A 23 15.37 -0.13 -1.26
N ALA A 24 15.09 -0.65 -0.06
CA ALA A 24 13.99 -1.58 0.14
C ALA A 24 12.62 -0.91 -0.16
N HIS A 25 12.41 0.32 0.31
CA HIS A 25 11.19 1.08 0.01
C HIS A 25 11.04 1.35 -1.50
N LEU A 26 12.12 1.72 -2.20
CA LEU A 26 12.09 1.96 -3.65
C LEU A 26 11.69 0.72 -4.46
N ARG A 27 11.95 -0.50 -3.98
CA ARG A 27 11.47 -1.73 -4.64
C ARG A 27 9.95 -1.84 -4.61
N TRP A 28 9.32 -1.51 -3.47
CA TRP A 28 7.86 -1.43 -3.37
C TRP A 28 7.30 -0.38 -4.32
N LEU A 29 7.94 0.80 -4.37
CA LEU A 29 7.54 1.87 -5.27
C LEU A 29 7.67 1.49 -6.75
N GLN A 30 8.76 0.80 -7.12
CA GLN A 30 8.99 0.30 -8.48
C GLN A 30 7.95 -0.73 -8.89
N ALA A 31 7.69 -1.75 -8.05
CA ALA A 31 6.70 -2.78 -8.33
C ALA A 31 5.28 -2.17 -8.46
N ALA A 32 4.92 -1.23 -7.59
CA ALA A 32 3.63 -0.57 -7.67
C ALA A 32 3.49 0.29 -8.94
N HIS A 33 4.55 1.01 -9.34
CA HIS A 33 4.55 1.75 -10.62
C HIS A 33 4.44 0.83 -11.83
N ALA A 34 5.05 -0.36 -11.77
CA ALA A 34 4.92 -1.38 -12.81
C ALA A 34 3.46 -1.81 -13.00
N ALA A 35 2.78 -2.11 -11.88
CA ALA A 35 1.43 -2.69 -11.86
C ALA A 35 0.30 -1.67 -11.96
N HIS A 36 0.55 -0.38 -11.67
CA HIS A 36 -0.52 0.62 -11.65
C HIS A 36 -1.09 0.93 -13.04
N HIS A 37 -2.40 1.17 -13.13
CA HIS A 37 -3.12 1.34 -14.39
C HIS A 37 -2.83 2.65 -15.15
N GLN A 38 -2.24 3.66 -14.49
CA GLN A 38 -1.91 4.94 -15.14
C GLN A 38 -0.93 4.71 -16.32
N PRO A 39 -1.08 5.43 -17.43
CA PRO A 39 -0.23 5.22 -18.60
C PRO A 39 1.19 5.72 -18.35
N ALA A 40 2.17 4.97 -18.85
CA ALA A 40 3.55 5.43 -18.93
C ALA A 40 3.79 6.17 -20.25
N TYR A 41 4.79 7.05 -20.27
CA TYR A 41 5.22 7.74 -21.47
C TYR A 41 6.73 8.03 -21.44
N ARG A 42 7.31 8.17 -22.63
CA ARG A 42 8.70 8.58 -22.81
C ARG A 42 8.85 10.05 -22.46
N LEU A 43 9.83 10.41 -21.63
CA LEU A 43 10.01 11.78 -21.20
C LEU A 43 10.36 12.75 -22.34
N PRO A 44 11.22 12.39 -23.33
CA PRO A 44 11.62 13.33 -24.39
C PRO A 44 10.51 13.79 -25.32
N ASP A 45 9.59 12.90 -25.68
CA ASP A 45 8.57 13.15 -26.73
C ASP A 45 7.13 12.82 -26.30
N ARG A 46 6.94 12.36 -25.06
CA ARG A 46 5.64 12.01 -24.46
C ARG A 46 4.89 10.91 -25.19
N GLN A 47 5.57 10.13 -26.03
CA GLN A 47 4.94 9.00 -26.69
C GLN A 47 4.51 7.96 -25.64
N PRO A 48 3.31 7.36 -25.79
CA PRO A 48 2.86 6.30 -24.90
C PRO A 48 3.89 5.17 -24.79
N ALA A 49 4.01 4.61 -23.59
CA ALA A 49 4.97 3.57 -23.26
C ALA A 49 4.38 2.56 -22.27
N SER A 50 5.12 1.48 -22.02
CA SER A 50 4.78 0.45 -21.04
C SER A 50 5.58 0.63 -19.75
N SER A 51 4.93 0.39 -18.60
CA SER A 51 5.62 0.23 -17.30
C SER A 51 6.06 -1.21 -17.02
N GLN A 52 5.73 -2.16 -17.89
CA GLN A 52 6.15 -3.57 -17.78
C GLN A 52 7.67 -3.75 -17.59
N PRO A 53 8.58 -2.96 -18.20
CA PRO A 53 10.01 -3.12 -17.98
C PRO A 53 10.48 -2.96 -16.53
N LEU A 54 9.68 -2.31 -15.67
CA LEU A 54 9.95 -2.17 -14.23
C LEU A 54 9.74 -3.46 -13.45
N SER A 55 8.82 -4.33 -13.90
CA SER A 55 8.60 -5.64 -13.31
C SER A 55 7.98 -6.60 -14.33
N PRO A 56 8.81 -7.25 -15.18
CA PRO A 56 8.32 -8.05 -16.31
C PRO A 56 7.47 -9.26 -15.91
N ALA A 57 7.73 -9.83 -14.72
CA ALA A 57 7.03 -11.00 -14.19
C ALA A 57 5.66 -10.67 -13.56
N GLY A 58 5.38 -9.39 -13.30
CA GLY A 58 4.19 -8.94 -12.56
C GLY A 58 4.56 -8.22 -11.26
N TYR A 59 3.59 -8.01 -10.37
CA TYR A 59 3.83 -7.33 -9.10
C TYR A 59 4.59 -8.25 -8.13
N ASP A 60 5.88 -7.98 -7.92
CA ASP A 60 6.71 -8.71 -6.97
C ASP A 60 7.80 -7.79 -6.36
N PRO A 61 7.47 -7.05 -5.30
CA PRO A 61 8.43 -6.16 -4.64
C PRO A 61 9.53 -6.91 -3.87
N LEU A 62 9.31 -8.19 -3.55
CA LEU A 62 10.23 -9.02 -2.76
C LEU A 62 11.20 -9.82 -3.63
N GLY A 63 10.81 -10.15 -4.87
CA GLY A 63 11.63 -10.83 -5.86
C GLY A 63 12.49 -9.91 -6.71
N ASP A 64 13.20 -10.50 -7.67
CA ASP A 64 14.28 -9.84 -8.41
C ASP A 64 13.75 -8.83 -9.45
N LEU A 65 13.53 -7.60 -8.99
CA LEU A 65 13.21 -6.47 -9.87
C LEU A 65 14.44 -6.07 -10.71
N PRO A 66 14.28 -5.82 -12.02
CA PRO A 66 15.38 -5.34 -12.84
C PRO A 66 15.84 -3.94 -12.41
N ASP A 67 17.14 -3.69 -12.45
CA ASP A 67 17.66 -2.34 -12.33
C ASP A 67 17.34 -1.55 -13.60
N ARG A 68 16.41 -0.60 -13.46
CA ARG A 68 16.00 0.35 -14.51
C ARG A 68 16.37 1.78 -14.14
N GLN A 69 17.35 1.97 -13.26
CA GLN A 69 17.70 3.27 -12.67
C GLN A 69 16.46 3.98 -12.12
N PHE A 70 15.59 3.20 -11.45
CA PHE A 70 14.35 3.70 -10.89
C PHE A 70 14.66 4.72 -9.79
N ARG A 71 14.18 5.95 -9.96
CA ARG A 71 14.58 7.08 -9.12
C ARG A 71 13.51 8.15 -9.06
N LEU A 72 13.61 9.04 -8.07
CA LEU A 72 12.76 10.23 -7.98
C LEU A 72 13.33 11.37 -8.83
N ASP A 73 12.46 12.08 -9.53
CA ASP A 73 12.71 13.39 -10.09
C ASP A 73 11.98 14.43 -9.23
N ARG A 74 12.67 14.92 -8.20
CA ARG A 74 12.13 15.89 -7.22
C ARG A 74 11.72 17.21 -7.87
N ALA A 75 12.49 17.67 -8.85
CA ALA A 75 12.16 18.92 -9.56
C ALA A 75 10.89 18.75 -10.39
N GLY A 76 10.69 17.55 -10.94
CA GLY A 76 9.54 17.20 -11.76
C GLY A 76 8.33 16.62 -11.03
N GLY A 77 8.39 16.38 -9.72
CA GLY A 77 7.29 15.81 -8.94
C GLY A 77 6.87 14.40 -9.41
N ARG A 78 7.83 13.58 -9.87
CA ARG A 78 7.56 12.29 -10.52
C ARG A 78 8.67 11.27 -10.26
N VAL A 79 8.44 10.02 -10.67
CA VAL A 79 9.48 8.99 -10.76
C VAL A 79 9.99 8.85 -12.18
N LEU A 80 11.24 8.42 -12.34
CA LEU A 80 11.85 8.13 -13.63
C LEU A 80 12.42 6.70 -13.64
N TRP A 81 12.42 6.11 -14.82
CA TRP A 81 13.20 4.90 -15.12
C TRP A 81 13.74 4.96 -16.54
N THR A 82 14.79 4.19 -16.81
CA THR A 82 15.52 4.25 -18.07
C THR A 82 15.40 2.91 -18.82
N VAL A 83 15.05 3.00 -20.10
CA VAL A 83 15.05 1.86 -21.04
C VAL A 83 15.75 2.30 -22.32
N ASP A 84 16.76 1.55 -22.75
CA ASP A 84 17.56 1.82 -23.95
C ASP A 84 18.06 3.28 -24.05
N GLY A 85 18.51 3.82 -22.91
CA GLY A 85 19.04 5.18 -22.80
C GLY A 85 18.01 6.31 -22.82
N SER A 86 16.71 6.01 -22.93
CA SER A 86 15.63 7.00 -22.79
C SER A 86 15.00 6.93 -21.40
N ASP A 87 14.70 8.09 -20.82
CA ASP A 87 13.91 8.17 -19.59
C ASP A 87 12.41 8.08 -19.88
N TYR A 88 11.71 7.43 -18.96
CA TYR A 88 10.28 7.20 -18.95
C TYR A 88 9.72 7.63 -17.61
N THR A 89 8.43 7.94 -17.60
CA THR A 89 7.70 8.27 -16.38
C THR A 89 6.23 7.86 -16.51
N LYS A 90 5.51 7.94 -15.40
CA LYS A 90 4.05 7.91 -15.35
C LYS A 90 3.58 8.80 -14.20
N GLN A 91 2.48 9.50 -14.39
CA GLN A 91 1.90 10.34 -13.35
C GLN A 91 0.96 9.50 -12.46
N PHE A 92 1.55 8.69 -11.57
CA PHE A 92 0.80 7.93 -10.57
C PHE A 92 0.47 8.80 -9.35
N LEU A 93 1.43 9.59 -8.88
CA LEU A 93 1.26 10.49 -7.74
C LEU A 93 0.78 11.88 -8.19
N PRO A 94 0.25 12.72 -7.29
CA PRO A 94 -0.02 14.12 -7.60
C PRO A 94 1.25 14.84 -8.12
N PRO A 95 1.14 15.70 -9.15
CA PRO A 95 2.30 16.37 -9.74
C PRO A 95 2.93 17.44 -8.84
N ASN A 96 2.20 17.88 -7.82
CA ASN A 96 2.55 18.99 -6.92
C ASN A 96 2.94 18.50 -5.51
N LEU A 97 3.64 17.37 -5.40
CA LEU A 97 4.16 16.87 -4.12
C LEU A 97 5.48 17.57 -3.74
N PRO A 98 5.51 18.38 -2.66
CA PRO A 98 6.75 18.93 -2.16
C PRO A 98 7.67 17.80 -1.69
N ASP A 99 8.91 17.76 -2.18
CA ASP A 99 9.91 16.74 -1.82
C ASP A 99 9.43 15.29 -1.99
N MET A 100 8.50 15.04 -2.91
CA MET A 100 7.88 13.72 -3.10
C MET A 100 7.29 13.14 -1.79
N ALA A 101 6.76 14.02 -0.94
CA ALA A 101 6.11 13.68 0.32
C ALA A 101 4.70 14.28 0.37
N TYR A 102 3.85 13.72 1.24
CA TYR A 102 2.51 14.24 1.49
C TYR A 102 2.22 14.21 2.99
N SER A 103 2.37 15.37 3.62
CA SER A 103 2.25 15.52 5.08
C SER A 103 0.79 15.67 5.54
N ALA A 104 0.56 15.53 6.84
CA ALA A 104 -0.73 15.85 7.45
C ALA A 104 -1.19 17.29 7.16
N GLY A 105 -0.26 18.26 7.10
CA GLY A 105 -0.58 19.64 6.74
C GLY A 105 -1.03 19.79 5.28
N ASN A 106 -0.44 19.01 4.35
CA ASN A 106 -0.90 19.00 2.95
C ASN A 106 -2.33 18.47 2.86
N LEU A 107 -2.60 17.34 3.52
CA LEU A 107 -3.92 16.74 3.58
C LEU A 107 -4.95 17.70 4.18
N ILE A 108 -4.65 18.34 5.31
CA ILE A 108 -5.57 19.27 5.98
C ILE A 108 -5.91 20.47 5.09
N ALA A 109 -4.92 21.02 4.38
CA ALA A 109 -5.17 22.11 3.44
C ALA A 109 -6.12 21.69 2.30
N GLU A 110 -5.95 20.48 1.76
CA GLU A 110 -6.86 19.94 0.74
C GLU A 110 -8.26 19.65 1.31
N MET A 111 -8.33 19.11 2.53
CA MET A 111 -9.60 18.89 3.24
C MET A 111 -10.34 20.20 3.50
N ASP A 112 -9.65 21.26 3.92
CA ASP A 112 -10.24 22.57 4.18
C ASP A 112 -10.82 23.20 2.91
N TYR A 113 -10.08 23.07 1.79
CA TYR A 113 -10.56 23.51 0.48
C TYR A 113 -11.79 22.72 0.01
N ALA A 114 -11.79 21.41 0.24
CA ALA A 114 -12.87 20.52 -0.20
C ALA A 114 -14.08 20.47 0.75
N GLY A 115 -13.99 21.05 1.95
CA GLY A 115 -15.04 20.97 2.98
C GLY A 115 -15.12 19.59 3.65
N VAL A 116 -14.00 18.86 3.77
CA VAL A 116 -13.91 17.57 4.46
C VAL A 116 -13.60 17.78 5.94
N ASP A 117 -14.43 17.23 6.81
CA ASP A 117 -14.33 17.44 8.26
C ASP A 117 -13.29 16.52 8.91
N ALA A 118 -13.30 15.24 8.54
CA ALA A 118 -12.38 14.23 9.06
C ALA A 118 -11.93 13.25 7.98
N ALA A 119 -10.80 12.58 8.20
CA ALA A 119 -10.26 11.62 7.25
C ALA A 119 -9.61 10.41 7.93
N LEU A 120 -9.67 9.27 7.25
CA LEU A 120 -9.03 8.02 7.67
C LEU A 120 -7.82 7.72 6.77
N LEU A 121 -6.62 7.81 7.34
CA LEU A 121 -5.37 7.49 6.66
C LEU A 121 -5.29 5.98 6.40
N HIS A 122 -5.21 5.62 5.12
CA HIS A 122 -4.85 4.30 4.64
C HIS A 122 -3.34 4.11 4.65
N THR A 123 -2.93 2.85 4.60
CA THR A 123 -1.53 2.44 4.47
C THR A 123 -1.36 1.55 3.26
N ASP A 124 -0.22 1.70 2.59
CA ASP A 124 0.24 0.82 1.52
C ASP A 124 1.78 0.81 1.58
N PRO A 125 2.45 -0.36 1.56
CA PRO A 125 3.91 -0.43 1.66
C PRO A 125 4.68 0.35 0.59
N MET A 126 4.05 0.68 -0.55
CA MET A 126 4.59 1.59 -1.57
C MET A 126 4.83 3.01 -1.02
N LEU A 127 3.95 3.49 -0.13
CA LEU A 127 3.99 4.83 0.44
C LEU A 127 4.66 4.85 1.82
N GLY A 128 4.63 3.71 2.51
CA GLY A 128 5.28 3.51 3.79
C GLY A 128 4.48 2.62 4.73
N ARG A 129 5.16 2.18 5.78
CA ARG A 129 4.62 1.30 6.83
C ARG A 129 5.04 1.73 8.25
N ASP A 130 5.49 2.98 8.40
CA ASP A 130 5.90 3.53 9.71
C ASP A 130 4.67 3.96 10.54
N ALA A 131 4.27 3.13 11.50
CA ALA A 131 3.19 3.42 12.43
C ALA A 131 3.47 4.67 13.30
N ALA A 132 4.73 4.94 13.64
CA ALA A 132 5.10 6.14 14.40
C ALA A 132 4.93 7.41 13.55
N PHE A 133 5.18 7.35 12.24
CA PHE A 133 4.87 8.43 11.31
C PHE A 133 3.36 8.74 11.27
N LEU A 134 2.53 7.70 11.18
CA LEU A 134 1.07 7.87 11.20
C LEU A 134 0.58 8.45 12.53
N ALA A 135 1.14 8.00 13.66
CA ALA A 135 0.83 8.55 14.97
C ALA A 135 1.19 10.05 15.07
N ARG A 136 2.33 10.47 14.49
CA ARG A 136 2.71 11.88 14.38
C ARG A 136 1.76 12.69 13.49
N CYS A 137 1.22 12.09 12.43
CA CYS A 137 0.23 12.75 11.58
C CYS A 137 -1.07 12.99 12.37
N ILE A 138 -1.57 11.97 13.07
CA ILE A 138 -2.78 12.08 13.89
C ILE A 138 -2.59 13.10 15.03
N SER A 139 -1.45 13.09 15.72
CA SER A 139 -1.25 13.98 16.88
C SER A 139 -1.23 15.47 16.52
N GLN A 140 -0.95 15.82 15.26
CA GLN A 140 -1.05 17.19 14.77
C GLN A 140 -2.50 17.65 14.58
N PHE A 141 -3.41 16.72 14.28
CA PHE A 141 -4.82 17.01 13.99
C PHE A 141 -5.75 15.94 14.59
N PRO A 142 -5.76 15.77 15.93
CA PRO A 142 -6.37 14.62 16.60
C PRO A 142 -7.90 14.59 16.49
N ASP A 143 -8.55 15.70 16.16
CA ASP A 143 -10.00 15.74 15.94
C ASP A 143 -10.40 15.49 14.48
N ARG A 144 -9.43 15.49 13.56
CA ARG A 144 -9.68 15.40 12.12
C ARG A 144 -9.07 14.17 11.47
N LEU A 145 -7.98 13.65 12.00
CA LEU A 145 -7.28 12.51 11.41
C LEU A 145 -7.41 11.26 12.27
N ARG A 146 -7.72 10.16 11.60
CA ARG A 146 -7.64 8.79 12.12
C ARG A 146 -6.71 8.02 11.18
N ALA A 147 -6.11 6.92 11.62
CA ALA A 147 -5.24 6.13 10.75
C ALA A 147 -5.38 4.65 11.02
N MET A 148 -5.21 3.86 9.97
CA MET A 148 -5.12 2.41 10.06
C MET A 148 -3.69 1.99 10.38
N ALA A 149 -3.53 0.95 11.19
CA ALA A 149 -2.27 0.27 11.41
C ALA A 149 -1.89 -0.53 10.16
N PRO A 150 -0.65 -0.39 9.65
CA PRO A 150 -0.14 -1.24 8.60
C PRO A 150 0.07 -2.67 9.12
N VAL A 151 -0.08 -3.64 8.24
CA VAL A 151 0.26 -5.03 8.48
C VAL A 151 1.25 -5.45 7.40
N ASP A 152 2.27 -6.21 7.76
CA ASP A 152 3.16 -6.81 6.78
C ASP A 152 2.64 -8.20 6.39
N GLU A 153 1.62 -8.28 5.54
CA GLU A 153 0.89 -9.53 5.29
C GLU A 153 1.80 -10.63 4.72
N TRP A 154 2.81 -10.26 3.94
CA TRP A 154 3.80 -11.17 3.36
C TRP A 154 4.71 -11.83 4.40
N ARG A 155 4.80 -11.28 5.62
CA ARG A 155 5.59 -11.82 6.74
C ARG A 155 4.81 -12.74 7.64
N ILE A 156 3.47 -12.66 7.65
CA ILE A 156 2.63 -13.38 8.63
C ILE A 156 2.95 -14.87 8.67
N ARG A 157 3.18 -15.52 7.52
CA ARG A 157 3.43 -16.97 7.49
C ARG A 157 4.77 -17.37 8.10
N ALA A 158 5.79 -16.52 8.03
CA ALA A 158 7.15 -16.82 8.50
C ALA A 158 7.47 -16.20 9.87
N GLU A 159 6.82 -15.09 10.20
CA GLU A 159 7.14 -14.24 11.35
C GLU A 159 5.85 -13.82 12.11
N THR A 160 4.88 -14.73 12.25
CA THR A 160 3.53 -14.44 12.80
C THR A 160 3.59 -13.63 14.10
N ASP A 161 4.39 -14.08 15.08
CA ASP A 161 4.50 -13.44 16.39
C ASP A 161 5.09 -12.02 16.30
N ALA A 162 6.05 -11.80 15.40
CA ALA A 162 6.65 -10.48 15.20
C ALA A 162 5.63 -9.52 14.57
N VAL A 163 4.89 -9.97 13.55
CA VAL A 163 3.83 -9.16 12.92
C VAL A 163 2.72 -8.84 13.92
N ILE A 164 2.33 -9.79 14.78
CA ILE A 164 1.37 -9.54 15.88
C ILE A 164 1.91 -8.47 16.83
N ALA A 165 3.17 -8.57 17.27
CA ALA A 165 3.77 -7.60 18.19
C ALA A 165 3.85 -6.18 17.59
N GLU A 166 4.17 -6.07 16.29
CA GLU A 166 4.18 -4.80 15.54
C GLU A 166 2.76 -4.21 15.43
N LEU A 167 1.75 -5.05 15.17
CA LEU A 167 0.35 -4.65 15.12
C LEU A 167 -0.15 -4.17 16.49
N MET A 168 0.15 -4.92 17.56
CA MET A 168 -0.18 -4.53 18.93
C MET A 168 0.48 -3.19 19.29
N THR A 169 1.74 -2.99 18.92
CA THR A 169 2.43 -1.71 19.12
C THR A 169 1.70 -0.57 18.39
N SER A 170 1.30 -0.81 17.15
CA SER A 170 0.57 0.17 16.33
C SER A 170 -0.76 0.61 16.98
N ILE A 171 -1.54 -0.32 17.51
CA ILE A 171 -2.84 -0.01 18.12
C ILE A 171 -2.69 0.48 19.57
N GLN A 172 -1.93 -0.24 20.40
CA GLN A 172 -1.90 -0.01 21.85
C GLN A 172 -0.97 1.13 22.24
N VAL A 173 0.18 1.26 21.57
CA VAL A 173 1.19 2.29 21.87
C VAL A 173 0.99 3.51 20.98
N HIS A 174 0.92 3.31 19.66
CA HIS A 174 0.75 4.40 18.69
C HIS A 174 -0.69 4.89 18.54
N ARG A 175 -1.65 4.21 19.18
CA ARG A 175 -3.08 4.61 19.22
C ARG A 175 -3.66 4.80 17.83
N LEU A 176 -3.22 3.98 16.87
CA LEU A 176 -3.87 3.90 15.56
C LEU A 176 -5.26 3.26 15.74
N HIS A 177 -6.20 3.59 14.85
CA HIS A 177 -7.63 3.49 15.14
C HIS A 177 -8.33 2.31 14.49
N ALA A 178 -7.65 1.64 13.56
CA ALA A 178 -8.17 0.55 12.76
C ALA A 178 -7.00 -0.28 12.22
N ILE A 179 -7.27 -1.43 11.62
CA ILE A 179 -6.27 -2.29 11.00
C ILE A 179 -6.51 -2.29 9.50
N LYS A 180 -5.45 -2.11 8.70
CA LYS A 180 -5.48 -2.30 7.26
C LYS A 180 -4.94 -3.69 6.94
N PHE A 181 -5.69 -4.47 6.17
CA PHE A 181 -5.21 -5.74 5.64
C PHE A 181 -5.44 -5.79 4.12
N ILE A 182 -4.40 -6.11 3.38
CA ILE A 182 -4.37 -6.18 1.92
C ILE A 182 -4.11 -7.64 1.52
N PRO A 183 -5.15 -8.46 1.30
CA PRO A 183 -5.03 -9.84 0.87
C PRO A 183 -3.99 -10.13 -0.22
N GLN A 184 -3.89 -9.24 -1.22
CA GLN A 184 -2.92 -9.38 -2.30
C GLN A 184 -1.48 -9.53 -1.79
N LEU A 185 -1.12 -8.87 -0.68
CA LEU A 185 0.22 -8.91 -0.12
C LEU A 185 0.50 -10.21 0.64
N ALA A 186 -0.52 -10.86 1.21
CA ALA A 186 -0.39 -12.21 1.76
C ALA A 186 0.05 -13.21 0.67
N TYR A 187 -0.46 -13.03 -0.55
CA TYR A 187 -0.16 -13.90 -1.70
C TYR A 187 1.29 -13.84 -2.19
N LEU A 188 2.08 -12.83 -1.77
CA LEU A 188 3.51 -12.78 -2.05
C LEU A 188 4.29 -13.94 -1.40
N SER A 189 3.75 -14.52 -0.32
CA SER A 189 4.39 -15.61 0.43
C SER A 189 3.79 -17.00 0.15
N SER A 190 2.53 -17.06 -0.28
CA SER A 190 1.79 -18.31 -0.51
C SER A 190 0.49 -18.04 -1.27
N PRO A 191 0.04 -18.88 -2.22
CA PRO A 191 -1.26 -18.70 -2.89
C PRO A 191 -2.46 -19.14 -2.03
N GLU A 192 -2.23 -19.66 -0.82
CA GLU A 192 -3.28 -20.16 0.07
C GLU A 192 -4.19 -19.02 0.59
N PRO A 193 -5.50 -19.28 0.80
CA PRO A 193 -6.43 -18.28 1.32
C PRO A 193 -5.98 -17.67 2.66
N TRP A 194 -6.19 -16.36 2.79
CA TRP A 194 -5.78 -15.58 3.96
C TRP A 194 -6.77 -15.68 5.14
N ASP A 195 -7.95 -16.30 5.00
CA ASP A 195 -9.02 -16.22 6.01
C ASP A 195 -8.83 -17.13 7.24
N ASP A 196 -7.93 -18.11 7.19
CA ASP A 196 -7.76 -19.13 8.23
C ASP A 196 -6.37 -19.80 8.16
N GLY A 197 -6.22 -20.97 8.80
CA GLY A 197 -5.03 -21.81 8.72
C GLY A 197 -3.85 -21.11 9.36
N TYR A 198 -2.79 -20.89 8.58
CA TYR A 198 -1.60 -20.16 9.02
C TYR A 198 -1.91 -18.73 9.50
N PHE A 199 -2.98 -18.10 8.99
CA PHE A 199 -3.36 -16.75 9.40
C PHE A 199 -4.23 -16.74 10.66
N ARG A 200 -4.71 -17.89 11.15
CA ARG A 200 -5.61 -17.95 12.32
C ARG A 200 -5.02 -17.28 13.57
N PRO A 201 -3.75 -17.52 13.98
CA PRO A 201 -3.19 -16.86 15.15
C PRO A 201 -3.13 -15.33 14.99
N PHE A 202 -2.80 -14.85 13.79
CA PHE A 202 -2.84 -13.42 13.48
C PHE A 202 -4.25 -12.85 13.62
N TRP A 203 -5.26 -13.52 13.05
CA TRP A 203 -6.65 -13.07 13.16
C TRP A 203 -7.18 -13.06 14.58
N GLU A 204 -6.87 -14.09 15.37
CA GLU A 204 -7.26 -14.13 16.79
C GLU A 204 -6.67 -12.95 17.56
N ALA A 205 -5.40 -12.59 17.31
CA ALA A 205 -4.77 -11.41 17.90
C ALA A 205 -5.36 -10.10 17.38
N ALA A 206 -5.59 -9.97 16.07
CA ALA A 206 -6.16 -8.78 15.45
C ALA A 206 -7.58 -8.48 15.94
N ILE A 207 -8.43 -9.51 16.07
CA ILE A 207 -9.80 -9.38 16.59
C ILE A 207 -9.79 -8.99 18.08
N ALA A 208 -8.86 -9.54 18.87
CA ALA A 208 -8.75 -9.20 20.28
C ALA A 208 -8.34 -7.74 20.55
N LEU A 209 -7.85 -7.00 19.54
CA LEU A 209 -7.56 -5.58 19.65
C LEU A 209 -8.80 -4.69 19.64
N ASP A 210 -9.97 -5.23 19.29
CA ASP A 210 -11.28 -4.53 19.33
C ASP A 210 -11.27 -3.19 18.58
N VAL A 211 -10.64 -3.17 17.41
CA VAL A 211 -10.64 -2.04 16.47
C VAL A 211 -11.18 -2.49 15.11
N PRO A 212 -11.78 -1.59 14.31
CA PRO A 212 -12.23 -1.93 12.97
C PRO A 212 -11.12 -2.49 12.08
N ILE A 213 -11.44 -3.51 11.28
CA ILE A 213 -10.53 -4.12 10.30
C ILE A 213 -11.03 -3.79 8.90
N PHE A 214 -10.17 -3.15 8.08
CA PHE A 214 -10.45 -2.77 6.71
C PHE A 214 -9.69 -3.68 5.75
N LEU A 215 -10.43 -4.35 4.86
CA LEU A 215 -9.90 -5.29 3.88
C LEU A 215 -9.89 -4.66 2.49
N THR A 216 -8.74 -4.71 1.80
CA THR A 216 -8.61 -4.26 0.39
C THR A 216 -8.54 -5.46 -0.52
N LEU A 217 -9.70 -5.99 -0.88
CA LEU A 217 -9.79 -7.17 -1.72
C LEU A 217 -9.12 -6.92 -3.07
N GLY A 218 -8.29 -7.89 -3.47
CA GLY A 218 -7.72 -7.96 -4.81
C GLY A 218 -8.52 -8.90 -5.70
N THR A 219 -7.83 -9.52 -6.66
CA THR A 219 -8.42 -10.51 -7.55
C THR A 219 -7.76 -11.88 -7.37
N GLY A 220 -7.46 -12.23 -6.13
CA GLY A 220 -6.77 -13.47 -5.77
C GLY A 220 -5.28 -13.48 -6.14
N PRO A 221 -4.59 -14.61 -5.96
CA PRO A 221 -3.13 -14.73 -6.16
C PRO A 221 -2.69 -14.48 -7.61
N ALA A 222 -3.57 -14.72 -8.58
CA ALA A 222 -3.29 -14.43 -9.99
C ALA A 222 -3.09 -12.92 -10.27
N SER A 223 -3.53 -12.04 -9.36
CA SER A 223 -3.30 -10.58 -9.43
C SER A 223 -1.82 -10.19 -9.40
N LEU A 224 -0.97 -11.05 -8.85
CA LEU A 224 0.48 -10.81 -8.84
C LEU A 224 1.09 -11.00 -10.23
N SER A 225 0.44 -11.76 -11.11
CA SER A 225 0.88 -11.93 -12.50
C SER A 225 0.43 -10.76 -13.37
N GLY A 226 1.36 -10.19 -14.15
CA GLY A 226 1.04 -9.18 -15.16
C GLY A 226 0.26 -9.69 -16.37
N ALA A 227 -0.08 -10.98 -16.42
CA ALA A 227 -0.68 -11.65 -17.58
C ALA A 227 -2.16 -12.06 -17.39
N ALA A 228 -2.77 -11.77 -16.23
CA ALA A 228 -4.14 -12.17 -15.97
C ALA A 228 -5.15 -11.42 -16.85
N THR A 229 -6.03 -12.17 -17.51
CA THR A 229 -7.12 -11.61 -18.33
C THR A 229 -8.22 -10.99 -17.46
N ALA A 230 -9.03 -10.09 -18.03
CA ALA A 230 -10.16 -9.50 -17.33
C ALA A 230 -11.17 -10.55 -16.80
N ALA A 231 -11.31 -11.69 -17.48
CA ALA A 231 -12.16 -12.79 -17.02
C ALA A 231 -11.58 -13.48 -15.76
N GLN A 232 -10.27 -13.74 -15.76
CA GLN A 232 -9.57 -14.31 -14.59
C GLN A 232 -9.60 -13.33 -13.41
N GLN A 233 -9.42 -12.04 -13.65
CA GLN A 233 -9.51 -11.00 -12.63
C GLN A 233 -10.91 -10.95 -11.99
N ARG A 234 -11.98 -11.02 -12.79
CA ARG A 234 -13.35 -11.09 -12.26
C ARG A 234 -13.58 -12.35 -11.44
N GLN A 235 -13.12 -13.50 -11.94
CA GLN A 235 -13.26 -14.77 -11.22
C GLN A 235 -12.52 -14.74 -9.89
N GLY A 236 -11.28 -14.27 -9.88
CA GLY A 236 -10.49 -14.13 -8.66
C GLY A 236 -11.09 -13.15 -7.65
N TYR A 237 -11.74 -12.07 -8.11
CA TYR A 237 -12.47 -11.18 -7.20
C TYR A 237 -13.68 -11.87 -6.53
N LEU A 238 -14.43 -12.68 -7.28
CA LEU A 238 -15.53 -13.48 -6.70
C LEU A 238 -15.02 -14.51 -5.69
N GLU A 239 -13.85 -15.09 -5.93
CA GLU A 239 -13.17 -16.00 -4.99
C GLU A 239 -12.73 -15.26 -3.72
N GLU A 240 -12.17 -14.06 -3.84
CA GLU A 240 -11.85 -13.19 -2.68
C GLU A 240 -13.09 -12.86 -1.85
N LEU A 241 -14.24 -12.59 -2.48
CA LEU A 241 -15.50 -12.37 -1.76
C LEU A 241 -15.93 -13.63 -1.00
N ALA A 242 -15.80 -14.81 -1.61
CA ALA A 242 -16.10 -16.07 -0.92
C ALA A 242 -15.13 -16.35 0.25
N ILE A 243 -13.86 -15.94 0.14
CA ILE A 243 -12.88 -15.98 1.24
C ILE A 243 -13.32 -15.04 2.36
N LEU A 244 -13.68 -13.79 2.03
CA LEU A 244 -14.19 -12.80 2.98
C LEU A 244 -15.45 -13.30 3.70
N GLU A 245 -16.42 -13.90 3.01
CA GLU A 245 -17.62 -14.45 3.64
C GLU A 245 -17.31 -15.51 4.69
N ARG A 246 -16.31 -16.37 4.45
CA ARG A 246 -15.87 -17.36 5.45
C ARG A 246 -15.21 -16.69 6.63
N TRP A 247 -14.38 -15.69 6.38
CA TRP A 247 -13.75 -14.90 7.43
C TRP A 247 -14.79 -14.22 8.34
N ILE A 248 -15.79 -13.55 7.76
CA ILE A 248 -16.89 -12.90 8.50
C ILE A 248 -17.69 -13.92 9.31
N LYS A 249 -18.00 -15.10 8.74
CA LYS A 249 -18.70 -16.17 9.46
C LYS A 249 -17.89 -16.69 10.66
N ARG A 250 -16.56 -16.68 10.56
CA ARG A 250 -15.65 -17.15 11.61
C ARG A 250 -15.46 -16.11 12.71
N TYR A 251 -15.41 -14.84 12.35
CA TYR A 251 -15.23 -13.70 13.26
C TYR A 251 -16.44 -12.76 13.16
N PRO A 252 -17.60 -13.17 13.69
CA PRO A 252 -18.76 -12.29 13.75
C PRO A 252 -18.44 -11.15 14.72
N GLY A 253 -18.30 -9.94 14.17
CA GLY A 253 -18.25 -8.68 14.92
C GLY A 253 -19.64 -8.06 15.03
#